data_AF-A0A327SWS3-F1
#
_entry.id   AF-A0A327SWS3-F1
#
_cell.length_a   1.000
_cell.length_b   1.000
_cell.length_c   1.000
_cell.angle_alpha   90.00
_cell.angle_beta   90.00
_cell.angle_gamma   90.00
#
_symmetry.space_group_name_H-M   'P 1'
#
loop_
_entity.id
_entity.type
_entity.pdbx_description
1 polymer ?
#
loop_
_entity_poly.entity_id
_entity_poly.type
_entity_poly.pdbx_seq_one_letter_code
_entity_poly.pdbx_strand_id
1 'polypeptide(L)'
;MKKLIFFLILMSLSSLFMGISINGVMGHIYDFEFIGFPRSELTSSTKHYLLIILWLIAIISHIFIFMLPILIKKPYFTKALIFAPLTYFALMGIINPVYSLLLVPALIIWLICLWINKNLNTQKAHLI
;
A
#
# COMPACT_ATOMS: atom_id res chain seq x y z
N MET A 1 -13.44 0.16 -16.77
CA MET A 1 -12.87 -0.93 -15.92
C MET A 1 -11.41 -1.23 -16.23
N LYS A 2 -11.00 -1.52 -17.48
CA LYS A 2 -9.59 -1.80 -17.84
C LYS A 2 -8.60 -0.73 -17.35
N LYS A 3 -8.94 0.57 -17.52
CA LYS A 3 -8.14 1.70 -17.01
C LYS A 3 -7.90 1.60 -15.49
N LEU A 4 -8.93 1.28 -14.70
CA LEU A 4 -8.80 1.16 -13.25
C LEU A 4 -7.87 0.00 -12.87
N ILE A 5 -8.03 -1.16 -13.50
CA ILE A 5 -7.16 -2.33 -13.28
C ILE A 5 -5.70 -1.97 -13.53
N PHE A 6 -5.41 -1.28 -14.64
CA PHE A 6 -4.06 -0.83 -14.96
C PHE A 6 -3.45 0.04 -13.85
N PHE A 7 -4.18 1.06 -13.37
CA PHE A 7 -3.69 1.91 -12.30
C PHE A 7 -3.58 1.17 -10.96
N LEU A 8 -4.44 0.20 -10.67
CA LEU A 8 -4.30 -0.63 -9.46
C LEU A 8 -3.01 -1.46 -9.51
N ILE A 9 -2.69 -2.07 -10.65
CA ILE A 9 -1.43 -2.81 -10.83
C ILE A 9 -0.24 -1.87 -10.67
N LEU A 10 -0.29 -0.69 -11.30
CA LEU A 10 0.76 0.31 -11.18
C LEU A 10 0.96 0.77 -9.73
N MET A 11 -0.13 0.97 -8.99
CA MET A 11 -0.12 1.30 -7.56
C MET A 11 0.60 0.22 -6.75
N SER A 12 0.22 -1.05 -6.94
CA SER A 12 0.83 -2.19 -6.23
C SER A 12 2.32 -2.33 -6.53
N LEU A 13 2.75 -2.13 -7.78
CA LEU A 13 4.17 -2.16 -8.13
C LEU A 13 4.92 -1.00 -7.48
N SER A 14 4.35 0.21 -7.53
CA SER A 14 4.97 1.39 -6.92
C SER A 14 5.05 1.32 -5.40
N SER A 15 4.18 0.55 -4.72
CA SER A 15 4.24 0.38 -3.27
C SER A 15 5.31 -0.61 -2.78
N LEU A 16 5.93 -1.39 -3.69
CA LEU A 16 7.04 -2.31 -3.37
C LEU A 16 8.40 -1.84 -3.88
N PHE A 17 8.44 -1.39 -5.13
CA PHE A 17 9.69 -1.25 -5.89
C PHE A 17 10.23 0.18 -5.92
N MET A 18 9.56 1.13 -5.27
CA MET A 18 10.18 2.43 -5.03
C MET A 18 11.32 2.26 -4.03
N GLY A 19 12.44 2.90 -4.34
CA GLY A 19 13.65 2.81 -3.54
C GLY A 19 14.49 4.07 -3.66
N ILE A 20 15.44 4.20 -2.73
CA ILE A 20 16.42 5.27 -2.69
C ILE A 20 17.81 4.69 -2.48
N SER A 21 18.81 5.34 -3.06
CA SER A 21 20.20 5.04 -2.73
C SER A 21 20.58 5.81 -1.48
N ILE A 22 20.99 5.08 -0.43
CA ILE A 22 21.56 5.64 0.79
C ILE A 22 22.99 5.12 0.88
N ASN A 23 23.98 6.02 0.83
CA ASN A 23 25.40 5.69 0.91
C ASN A 23 25.86 4.62 -0.10
N GLY A 24 25.32 4.67 -1.33
CA GLY A 24 25.70 3.75 -2.41
C GLY A 24 24.97 2.40 -2.39
N VAL A 25 24.12 2.14 -1.39
CA VAL A 25 23.26 0.94 -1.32
C VAL A 25 21.84 1.34 -1.72
N MET A 26 21.26 0.64 -2.70
CA MET A 26 19.86 0.84 -3.08
C MET A 26 18.97 0.11 -2.08
N GLY A 27 18.16 0.86 -1.33
CA GLY A 27 17.15 0.30 -0.44
C GLY A 27 15.76 0.46 -1.05
N HIS A 28 15.02 -0.63 -1.18
CA HIS A 28 13.63 -0.61 -1.63
C HIS A 28 12.66 -0.80 -0.46
N ILE A 29 11.40 -0.46 -0.68
CA ILE A 29 10.35 -0.70 0.32
C ILE A 29 10.22 -2.19 0.63
N TYR A 30 10.32 -3.06 -0.39
CA TYR A 30 10.25 -4.52 -0.15
C TYR A 30 11.41 -5.01 0.73
N ASP A 31 12.63 -4.49 0.54
CA ASP A 31 13.79 -4.87 1.36
C ASP A 31 13.53 -4.51 2.82
N PHE A 32 12.99 -3.31 3.06
CA PHE A 32 12.63 -2.88 4.40
C PHE A 32 11.51 -3.72 5.02
N GLU A 33 10.39 -3.87 4.31
CA GLU A 33 9.17 -4.48 4.83
C GLU A 33 9.35 -5.97 5.15
N PHE A 34 10.02 -6.72 4.28
CA PHE A 34 10.10 -8.18 4.41
C PHE A 34 11.41 -8.70 4.99
N ILE A 35 12.50 -7.92 4.92
CA ILE A 35 13.83 -8.38 5.33
C ILE A 35 14.37 -7.52 6.48
N GLY A 36 14.42 -6.20 6.27
CA GLY A 36 15.05 -5.24 7.18
C GLY A 36 14.35 -5.19 8.54
N PHE A 37 13.03 -4.98 8.53
CA PHE A 37 12.24 -4.84 9.76
C PHE A 37 12.22 -6.12 10.61
N PRO A 38 11.92 -7.32 10.06
CA PRO A 38 12.02 -8.55 10.84
C PRO A 38 13.41 -8.75 11.42
N ARG A 39 14.46 -8.46 10.64
CA ARG A 39 15.84 -8.63 11.10
C ARG A 39 16.20 -7.68 12.25
N SER A 40 15.78 -6.41 12.22
CA SER A 40 16.09 -5.46 13.28
C SER A 40 15.27 -5.70 14.55
N GLU A 41 13.95 -5.90 14.41
CA GLU A 41 13.04 -5.90 15.57
C GLU A 41 12.92 -7.27 16.24
N LEU A 42 13.01 -8.38 15.50
CA LEU A 42 12.92 -9.72 16.09
C LEU A 42 14.21 -10.16 16.77
N THR A 43 15.36 -9.57 16.40
CA THR A 43 16.67 -9.91 16.97
C THR A 43 17.11 -8.98 18.09
N SER A 44 16.47 -7.83 18.26
CA SER A 44 16.78 -6.90 19.37
C SER A 44 16.26 -7.43 20.71
N SER A 45 17.02 -7.23 21.79
CA SER A 45 16.63 -7.65 23.15
C SER A 45 15.51 -6.78 23.75
N THR A 46 15.30 -5.59 23.21
CA THR A 46 14.22 -4.67 23.57
C THR A 46 12.96 -5.01 22.77
N LYS A 47 12.11 -5.85 23.36
CA LYS A 47 10.90 -6.37 22.72
C LYS A 47 9.85 -5.27 22.52
N HIS A 48 9.82 -4.66 21.33
CA HIS A 48 8.78 -3.73 20.92
C HIS A 48 7.59 -4.47 20.27
N TYR A 49 6.86 -5.25 21.06
CA TYR A 49 5.72 -6.05 20.58
C TYR A 49 4.66 -5.22 19.82
N LEU A 50 4.47 -3.95 20.21
CA LEU A 50 3.57 -3.04 19.50
C LEU A 50 4.01 -2.81 18.06
N LEU A 51 5.30 -2.60 17.80
CA LEU A 51 5.83 -2.39 16.45
C LEU A 51 5.65 -3.64 15.58
N ILE A 52 5.84 -4.83 16.16
CA ILE A 52 5.60 -6.11 15.46
C ILE A 52 4.12 -6.23 15.07
N ILE A 53 3.20 -5.88 15.97
CA ILE A 53 1.76 -5.89 15.67
C ILE A 53 1.44 -4.89 14.55
N LEU A 54 1.94 -3.67 14.63
CA LEU A 54 1.72 -2.65 13.59
C LEU A 54 2.27 -3.10 12.23
N TRP A 55 3.44 -3.74 12.22
CA TRP A 55 4.04 -4.30 11.01
C TRP A 55 3.21 -5.44 10.41
N LEU A 56 2.69 -6.36 11.23
CA LEU A 56 1.79 -7.41 10.74
C LEU A 56 0.52 -6.82 10.11
N ILE A 57 -0.06 -5.79 10.72
CA ILE A 57 -1.22 -5.10 10.14
C ILE A 57 -0.84 -4.40 8.83
N ALA A 58 0.36 -3.80 8.74
CA ALA A 58 0.85 -3.17 7.53
C ALA A 58 0.98 -4.18 6.38
N ILE A 59 1.58 -5.36 6.64
CA ILE A 59 1.70 -6.45 5.65
C ILE A 59 0.33 -6.91 5.18
N ILE A 60 -0.61 -7.16 6.10
CA ILE A 60 -1.96 -7.59 5.73
C ILE A 60 -2.62 -6.53 4.84
N SER A 61 -2.50 -5.26 5.20
CA SER A 61 -3.02 -4.15 4.40
C SER A 61 -2.36 -4.09 3.01
N HIS A 62 -1.07 -4.37 2.92
CA HIS A 62 -0.34 -4.39 1.66
C HIS A 62 -0.78 -5.57 0.77
N ILE A 63 -1.02 -6.75 1.35
CA ILE A 63 -1.60 -7.89 0.62
C ILE A 63 -2.96 -7.49 0.04
N PHE A 64 -3.80 -6.78 0.78
CA PHE A 64 -5.08 -6.28 0.25
C PHE A 64 -4.89 -5.32 -0.94
N ILE A 65 -3.88 -4.45 -0.91
CA ILE A 65 -3.52 -3.59 -2.05
C ILE A 65 -3.24 -4.44 -3.30
N PHE A 66 -2.46 -5.51 -3.19
CA PHE A 66 -2.17 -6.43 -4.28
C PHE A 66 -3.41 -7.18 -4.80
N MET A 67 -4.38 -7.44 -3.92
CA MET A 67 -5.62 -8.13 -4.29
C MET A 67 -6.64 -7.21 -4.98
N LEU A 68 -6.51 -5.88 -4.89
CA LEU A 68 -7.49 -4.92 -5.45
C LEU A 68 -7.86 -5.15 -6.94
N PRO A 69 -6.93 -5.45 -7.86
CA PRO A 69 -7.27 -5.73 -9.26
C PRO A 69 -8.27 -6.88 -9.42
N ILE A 70 -8.19 -7.90 -8.56
CA ILE A 70 -9.04 -9.09 -8.55
C ILE A 70 -10.39 -8.76 -7.90
N LEU A 71 -10.37 -7.93 -6.86
CA LEU A 71 -11.56 -7.54 -6.10
C LEU A 71 -12.48 -6.55 -6.83
N ILE A 72 -12.09 -6.00 -7.98
CA ILE A 72 -12.82 -4.91 -8.69
C ILE A 72 -14.31 -5.18 -8.96
N LYS A 73 -14.72 -6.46 -9.05
CA LYS A 73 -16.13 -6.86 -9.28
C LYS A 73 -16.91 -7.13 -7.99
N LYS A 74 -16.27 -7.08 -6.82
CA LYS A 74 -16.88 -7.42 -5.53
C LYS A 74 -17.59 -6.20 -4.92
N PRO A 75 -18.69 -6.39 -4.17
CA PRO A 75 -19.46 -5.28 -3.61
C PRO A 75 -18.67 -4.46 -2.58
N TYR A 76 -17.67 -5.06 -1.93
CA TYR A 76 -16.80 -4.40 -0.97
C TYR A 76 -15.57 -3.72 -1.60
N PHE A 77 -15.42 -3.73 -2.93
CA PHE A 77 -14.26 -3.16 -3.62
C PHE A 77 -13.98 -1.71 -3.24
N THR A 78 -15.00 -0.84 -3.27
CA THR A 78 -14.84 0.58 -2.93
C THR A 78 -14.33 0.77 -1.50
N LYS A 79 -14.81 -0.04 -0.55
CA LYS A 79 -14.32 0.00 0.83
C LYS A 79 -12.85 -0.45 0.89
N ALA A 80 -12.52 -1.57 0.25
CA ALA A 80 -11.15 -2.07 0.18
C ALA A 80 -10.18 -1.07 -0.46
N LEU A 81 -10.59 -0.41 -1.55
CA LEU A 81 -9.80 0.61 -2.25
C LEU A 81 -9.48 1.83 -1.37
N ILE A 82 -10.34 2.14 -0.40
CA ILE A 82 -10.11 3.25 0.54
C ILE A 82 -9.27 2.74 1.72
N PHE A 83 -9.72 1.69 2.40
CA PHE A 83 -9.15 1.28 3.68
C PHE A 83 -7.79 0.59 3.57
N ALA A 84 -7.53 -0.20 2.53
CA ALA A 84 -6.26 -0.92 2.42
C ALA A 84 -5.08 0.03 2.14
N PRO A 85 -5.14 0.95 1.16
CA PRO A 85 -4.06 1.92 0.97
C PRO A 85 -3.92 2.88 2.15
N LEU A 86 -5.03 3.37 2.71
CA LEU A 86 -5.00 4.31 3.84
C LEU A 86 -4.33 3.70 5.07
N THR A 87 -4.73 2.49 5.46
CA THR A 87 -4.15 1.77 6.60
C THR A 87 -2.67 1.49 6.36
N TYR A 88 -2.29 1.06 5.15
CA TYR A 88 -0.89 0.81 4.81
C TYR A 88 -0.04 2.08 4.91
N PHE A 89 -0.44 3.19 4.29
CA PHE A 89 0.32 4.44 4.32
C PHE A 89 0.44 5.01 5.73
N ALA A 90 -0.64 4.96 6.53
CA ALA A 90 -0.61 5.42 7.92
C ALA A 90 0.37 4.59 8.77
N LEU A 91 0.32 3.26 8.66
CA LEU A 91 1.21 2.37 9.41
C LEU A 91 2.66 2.51 8.97
N MET A 92 2.93 2.61 7.67
CA MET A 92 4.28 2.85 7.17
C MET A 92 4.84 4.19 7.64
N GLY A 93 4.01 5.24 7.72
CA GLY A 93 4.39 6.53 8.31
C GLY A 93 4.76 6.44 9.79
N ILE A 94 4.08 5.58 10.56
CA ILE A 94 4.37 5.35 11.99
C ILE A 94 5.63 4.49 12.17
N ILE A 95 5.73 3.40 11.42
CA ILE A 95 6.83 2.42 11.54
C ILE A 95 8.14 3.01 11.02
N ASN A 96 8.12 3.66 9.87
CA ASN A 96 9.32 4.23 9.27
C ASN A 96 9.01 5.47 8.40
N PRO A 97 9.06 6.68 9.01
CA PRO A 97 8.76 7.93 8.31
C PRO A 97 9.59 8.16 7.05
N VAL A 98 10.86 7.71 7.02
CA VAL A 98 11.74 7.91 5.87
C VAL A 98 11.26 7.10 4.67
N TYR A 99 10.95 5.82 4.86
CA TYR A 99 10.42 4.98 3.78
C TYR A 99 9.00 5.39 3.36
N SER A 100 8.24 6.04 4.25
CA SER A 100 6.91 6.57 3.89
C SER A 100 6.96 7.64 2.80
N LEU A 101 8.06 8.38 2.67
CA LEU A 101 8.25 9.35 1.58
C LEU A 101 8.35 8.67 0.21
N LEU A 102 8.85 7.43 0.18
CA LEU A 102 8.93 6.64 -1.06
C LEU A 102 7.56 6.17 -1.56
N LEU A 103 6.53 6.24 -0.71
CA LEU A 103 5.16 5.87 -1.05
C LEU A 103 4.39 7.00 -1.74
N VAL A 104 4.96 8.20 -1.87
CA VAL A 104 4.31 9.34 -2.54
C VAL A 104 3.85 9.01 -3.97
N PRO A 105 4.64 8.36 -4.84
CA PRO A 105 4.16 7.93 -6.15
C PRO A 105 2.94 6.99 -6.07
N ALA A 106 2.95 6.03 -5.15
CA ALA A 106 1.84 5.11 -4.93
C ALA A 106 0.59 5.83 -4.42
N LEU A 107 0.75 6.83 -3.54
CA LEU A 107 -0.32 7.69 -3.04
C LEU A 107 -0.99 8.48 -4.19
N ILE A 108 -0.20 9.04 -5.11
CA ILE A 108 -0.74 9.77 -6.27
C ILE A 108 -1.57 8.82 -7.14
N ILE A 109 -1.05 7.63 -7.44
CA ILE A 109 -1.77 6.62 -8.24
C ILE A 109 -3.06 6.17 -7.54
N TRP A 110 -3.02 6.03 -6.21
CA TRP A 110 -4.19 5.70 -5.41
C TRP A 110 -5.29 6.76 -5.52
N LEU A 111 -4.95 8.05 -5.43
CA LEU A 111 -5.92 9.14 -5.60
C LEU A 111 -6.56 9.12 -7.00
N ILE A 112 -5.77 8.81 -8.04
CA ILE A 112 -6.28 8.61 -9.41
C ILE A 112 -7.26 7.43 -9.44
N CYS A 113 -6.95 6.31 -8.79
CA CYS A 113 -7.85 5.16 -8.71
C CYS A 113 -9.19 5.52 -8.03
N LEU A 114 -9.16 6.28 -6.92
CA LEU A 114 -10.35 6.76 -6.24
C LEU A 114 -11.22 7.64 -7.16
N TRP A 115 -10.59 8.58 -7.87
CA TRP A 115 -11.30 9.44 -8.81
C TRP A 115 -11.96 8.66 -9.94
N ILE A 116 -11.23 7.70 -10.56
CA ILE A 116 -11.78 6.83 -11.61
C ILE A 116 -12.94 5.99 -11.06
N ASN A 117 -12.79 5.40 -9.87
CA ASN A 117 -13.84 4.57 -9.26
C ASN A 117 -15.11 5.38 -8.94
N LYS A 118 -14.97 6.61 -8.43
CA LYS A 118 -16.09 7.52 -8.18
C LYS A 118 -16.88 7.79 -9.47
N ASN A 119 -16.19 8.16 -10.55
CA ASN A 119 -16.84 8.43 -11.84
C ASN A 119 -17.59 7.22 -12.40
N LEU A 120 -17.01 6.02 -12.28
CA LEU A 120 -17.67 4.78 -12.70
C LEU A 120 -18.94 4.48 -11.90
N ASN A 121 -18.96 4.78 -10.60
CA ASN A 121 -20.13 4.55 -9.75
C ASN A 121 -21.25 5.57 -10.03
N THR A 122 -20.90 6.83 -10.28
CA THR A 122 -21.88 7.86 -10.70
C THR A 122 -22.56 7.47 -12.01
N GLN A 123 -21.80 6.99 -13.00
CA GLN A 123 -22.37 6.53 -14.28
C GLN A 123 -23.36 5.37 -14.11
N LYS A 124 -23.06 4.41 -13.23
CA LYS A 124 -23.96 3.29 -12.94
C LYS A 124 -25.27 3.75 -12.30
N ALA A 125 -25.21 4.75 -11.43
CA ALA A 125 -26.40 5.27 -10.75
C ALA A 125 -27.38 5.97 -11.70
N HIS A 126 -26.90 6.53 -12.82
CA HIS A 126 -27.77 7.16 -13.83
C HIS A 126 -28.45 6.15 -14.78
N LEU A 127 -28.05 4.89 -14.76
CA LEU A 127 -28.59 3.83 -15.63
C LEU A 127 -29.68 2.99 -14.95
N ILE A 128 -29.99 3.28 -13.68
CA ILE A 128 -31.00 2.61 -12.86
C ILE A 128 -32.15 3.60 -12.65
#